data_AF-A0A7J8LZY6-F1
#
_entry.id   AF-A0A7J8LZY6-F1
#
_cell.length_a   1.000
_cell.length_b   1.000
_cell.length_c   1.000
_cell.angle_alpha   90.00
_cell.angle_beta   90.00
_cell.angle_gamma   90.00
#
_symmetry.space_group_name_H-M   'P 1'
#
loop_
_entity.id
_entity.type
_entity.pdbx_description
1 polymer ?
#
loop_
_entity_poly.entity_id
_entity_poly.type
_entity_poly.pdbx_seq_one_letter_code
_entity_poly.pdbx_strand_id
1 'polypeptide(L)' 'MLGLDADRLRADLNRLLAFLFHQGILDEQYLQLQQLQDESSPNFVSEVVNIYFHESEKLLRNLRSL' A
#
# COMPACT_ATOMS: atom_id res chain seq x y z
N MET A 1 19.58 21.12 3.01
CA MET A 1 18.58 20.92 4.08
C MET A 1 17.42 20.03 3.62
N LEU A 2 16.83 20.23 2.43
CA LEU A 2 15.75 19.37 1.88
C LEU A 2 16.07 17.87 1.74
N GLY A 3 17.32 17.47 1.47
CA GLY A 3 17.70 16.06 1.33
C GLY A 3 17.56 15.25 2.63
N LEU A 4 17.90 15.84 3.77
CA LEU A 4 17.84 15.17 5.08
C LEU A 4 16.41 14.84 5.50
N ASP A 5 15.45 15.70 5.14
CA ASP A 5 14.03 15.48 5.41
C ASP A 5 13.46 14.36 4.52
N ALA A 6 13.87 14.31 3.25
CA ALA A 6 13.50 13.23 2.33
C ALA A 6 14.06 11.87 2.78
N ASP A 7 15.33 11.85 3.22
CA ASP A 7 15.97 10.63 3.73
C ASP A 7 15.28 10.12 4.99
N ARG A 8 14.91 11.04 5.90
CA ARG A 8 14.16 10.69 7.11
C ARG A 8 12.78 10.13 6.78
N LEU A 9 12.04 10.78 5.88
CA LEU A 9 10.73 10.29 5.43
C LEU A 9 10.85 8.90 4.81
N ARG A 10 11.89 8.66 4.00
CA ARG A 10 12.15 7.35 3.40
C ARG A 10 12.44 6.29 4.47
N ALA A 11 13.24 6.62 5.48
CA ALA A 11 13.53 5.71 6.59
C ALA A 11 12.28 5.36 7.39
N ASP A 12 11.43 6.34 7.69
CA ASP A 12 10.19 6.13 8.44
C ASP A 12 9.17 5.31 7.62
N LEU A 13 9.07 5.53 6.31
CA LEU A 13 8.27 4.68 5.41
C LEU A 13 8.76 3.23 5.38
N ASN A 14 10.07 3.01 5.30
CA ASN A 14 10.63 1.65 5.30
C ASN A 14 10.36 0.94 6.63
N ARG A 15 10.42 1.65 7.77
CA ARG A 15 10.07 1.10 9.08
C ARG A 15 8.60 0.70 9.15
N LEU A 16 7.71 1.55 8.64
CA LEU A 16 6.28 1.24 8.58
C LEU A 16 6.01 0.00 7.73
N LEU A 17 6.60 -0.08 6.53
CA LEU A 17 6.44 -1.26 5.67
C LEU A 17 6.94 -2.53 6.36
N ALA A 18 8.14 -2.51 6.93
CA ALA A 18 8.68 -3.65 7.67
C ALA A 18 7.76 -4.09 8.83
N PHE A 19 7.18 -3.13 9.56
CA PHE A 19 6.21 -3.42 10.60
C PHE A 19 4.95 -4.09 10.06
N LEU A 20 4.38 -3.59 8.96
CA LEU A 20 3.17 -4.16 8.35
C LEU A 20 3.39 -5.59 7.82
N PHE A 21 4.56 -5.87 7.23
CA PHE A 21 4.96 -7.22 6.85
C PHE A 21 5.13 -8.14 8.07
N HIS A 22 5.77 -7.65 9.13
CA HIS A 22 5.96 -8.43 10.35
C HIS A 22 4.63 -8.78 11.04
N GLN A 23 3.64 -7.89 10.99
CA GLN A 23 2.29 -8.14 11.50
C GLN A 23 1.44 -9.04 10.57
N GLY A 24 1.94 -9.39 9.38
CA GLY A 24 1.18 -10.19 8.40
C GLY A 24 0.04 -9.42 7.72
N ILE A 25 0.05 -8.08 7.80
CA ILE A 25 -0.92 -7.22 7.09
C ILE A 25 -0.57 -7.14 5.61
N LEU A 26 0.73 -7.13 5.30
CA LEU A 26 1.26 -7.22 3.94
C LEU A 26 2.01 -8.53 3.76
N ASP A 27 1.97 -9.06 2.55
CA ASP A 27 2.67 -10.28 2.14
C ASP A 27 3.32 -10.12 0.76
N GLU A 28 3.80 -11.23 0.19
CA GLU A 28 4.47 -11.24 -1.11
C GLU A 28 3.65 -10.62 -2.25
N GLN A 29 2.32 -10.63 -2.16
CA GLN A 29 1.47 -10.04 -3.19
C GLN A 29 1.63 -8.51 -3.25
N TYR A 30 1.84 -7.85 -2.12
CA TYR A 30 2.13 -6.41 -2.11
C TYR A 30 3.44 -6.09 -2.85
N LEU A 31 4.46 -6.94 -2.71
CA LEU A 31 5.72 -6.79 -3.44
C LEU A 31 5.52 -6.97 -4.95
N GLN A 32 4.66 -7.89 -5.37
CA GLN A 32 4.31 -8.07 -6.77
C GLN A 32 3.62 -6.83 -7.35
N LEU A 33 2.73 -6.18 -6.59
CA LEU A 33 2.12 -4.91 -7.03
C LEU A 33 3.17 -3.81 -7.22
N GLN A 34 4.17 -3.73 -6.32
CA GLN A 34 5.27 -2.78 -6.47
C GLN A 34 6.12 -3.04 -7.72
N GLN A 35 6.32 -4.30 -8.10
CA GLN A 35 7.07 -4.67 -9.31
C GLN A 35 6.34 -4.31 -10.61
N LEU A 36 5.01 -4.24 -10.58
CA LEU A 36 4.19 -3.82 -11.72
C LEU A 36 4.15 -2.29 -11.90
N GLN A 37 4.57 -1.53 -10.89
CA GLN A 37 4.64 -0.09 -10.97
C GLN A 37 5.92 0.36 -11.69
N ASP A 38 5.76 1.12 -12.76
CA ASP A 38 6.85 1.65 -13.56
C ASP A 38 6.63 3.11 -13.96
N GLU A 39 7.50 3.66 -14.82
CA GLU A 39 7.40 5.04 -15.31
C GLU A 39 6.14 5.31 -16.15
N SER A 40 5.57 4.27 -16.78
CA SER A 40 4.32 4.38 -17.55
C SER A 40 3.08 4.41 -16.66
N SER A 41 3.21 3.90 -15.42
CA SER A 41 2.12 3.71 -14.47
C SER A 41 2.53 4.09 -13.02
N PRO A 42 3.01 5.31 -12.76
CA PRO A 42 3.68 5.67 -11.51
C PRO A 42 2.80 5.61 -10.26
N ASN A 43 1.47 5.53 -10.42
CA ASN A 43 0.49 5.47 -9.34
C ASN A 43 -0.17 4.08 -9.20
N PHE A 44 0.32 3.06 -9.92
CA PHE A 44 -0.33 1.75 -9.99
C PHE A 44 -0.67 1.17 -8.61
N VAL A 45 0.28 1.17 -7.66
CA VAL A 45 0.04 0.62 -6.32
C VAL A 45 -1.05 1.38 -5.57
N SER A 46 -1.07 2.72 -5.66
CA SER A 46 -2.06 3.53 -4.95
C SER A 46 -3.46 3.37 -5.55
N GLU A 47 -3.56 3.25 -6.88
CA GLU A 47 -4.82 2.97 -7.58
C GLU A 47 -5.40 1.60 -7.19
N VAL A 48 -4.58 0.55 -7.18
CA VAL A 48 -5.01 -0.81 -6.78
C VAL A 48 -5.49 -0.84 -5.33
N VAL A 49 -4.73 -0.21 -4.41
CA VAL A 49 -5.11 -0.15 -2.99
C VAL A 49 -6.41 0.63 -2.78
N ASN A 50 -6.61 1.72 -3.51
CA ASN A 50 -7.86 2.50 -3.44
C ASN A 50 -9.06 1.69 -3.93
N ILE A 51 -8.91 0.94 -5.04
CA ILE A 51 -9.94 0.04 -5.55
C ILE A 51 -10.25 -1.04 -4.51
N TYR A 52 -9.22 -1.66 -3.93
CA TYR A 52 -9.38 -2.68 -2.89
C TYR A 52 -10.21 -2.17 -1.70
N PHE A 53 -9.90 -0.96 -1.19
CA PHE A 53 -10.65 -0.39 -0.06
C PHE A 53 -12.11 -0.11 -0.40
N HIS A 54 -12.37 0.47 -1.57
CA HIS A 54 -13.73 0.77 -2.02
C HIS A 54 -14.58 -0.50 -2.18
N GLU A 55 -14.03 -1.52 -2.83
CA GLU A 55 -14.74 -2.78 -3.04
C GLU A 55 -14.90 -3.57 -1.73
N SER A 56 -13.90 -3.54 -0.85
CA SER A 56 -14.00 -4.17 0.47
C SER A 56 -15.07 -3.50 1.34
N GLU A 57 -15.17 -2.17 1.30
CA GLU A 57 -16.23 -1.46 2.03
C GLU A 57 -17.62 -1.87 1.52
N LYS A 58 -17.82 -1.92 0.21
CA LYS A 58 -19.09 -2.40 -0.38
C LYS A 58 -19.40 -3.83 0.04
N LEU A 59 -18.41 -4.72 -0.02
CA LEU A 59 -18.56 -6.12 0.39
C LEU A 59 -19.01 -6.22 1.85
N LEU A 60 -18.35 -5.49 2.77
CA LEU A 60 -18.71 -5.46 4.18
C LEU A 60 -20.12 -4.88 4.42
N ARG A 61 -20.51 -3.85 3.67
CA ARG A 61 -21.89 -3.30 3.75
C ARG A 61 -22.93 -4.33 3.31
N ASN A 62 -22.65 -5.07 2.23
CA ASN A 62 -23.53 -6.12 1.72
C ASN A 62 -23.67 -7.28 2.70
N LEU A 63 -22.56 -7.73 3.30
CA LEU A 63 -22.57 -8.79 4.31
C LEU A 63 -23.38 -8.41 5.56
N ARG A 64 -23.35 -7.14 5.97
CA ARG A 64 -24.14 -6.64 7.10
C ARG A 64 -25.65 -6.54 6.79
N SER A 65 -26.01 -6.40 5.51
CA SER A 65 -27.43 -6.34 5.09
C SER A 65 -28.07 -7.73 4.87
N LEU A 66 -27.29 -8.81 5.00
CA LEU A 66 -27.78 -10.19 5.07
C LEU A 66 -28.23 -10.51 6.50
#